data_AF-A0AAJ3NR16-F1
#
_entry.id   AF-A0AAJ3NR16-F1
#
_cell.length_a   1.000
_cell.length_b   1.000
_cell.length_c   1.000
_cell.angle_alpha   90.00
_cell.angle_beta   90.00
_cell.angle_gamma   90.00
#
_symmetry.space_group_name_H-M   'P 1'
#
loop_
_entity.id
_entity.type
_entity.pdbx_description
1 polymer ?
#
loop_
_entity_poly.entity_id
_entity_poly.type
_entity_poly.pdbx_seq_one_letter_code
_entity_poly.pdbx_strand_id
1 'polypeptide(L)'
;MHPNSRPVVTLHPLVSLAIDEHSGRTYVKAELHLGGKHLAGAGVAYRHPSDCLTREAGQELATARALSDLAEQVTALRHVRA
;
A
#
# COMPACT_ATOMS: atom_id res chain seq x y z
N MET A 1 -16.28 38.26 -18.97
CA MET A 1 -16.25 36.81 -19.24
C MET A 1 -15.58 36.13 -18.06
N HIS A 2 -16.34 35.42 -17.22
CA HIS A 2 -15.78 34.69 -16.08
C HIS A 2 -15.41 33.27 -16.54
N PRO A 3 -14.16 32.81 -16.34
CA PRO A 3 -13.82 31.42 -16.60
C PRO A 3 -14.60 30.54 -15.61
N ASN A 4 -15.36 29.62 -16.17
CA ASN A 4 -16.16 28.63 -15.47
C ASN A 4 -15.20 27.67 -14.75
N SER A 5 -14.93 27.93 -13.47
CA SER A 5 -14.13 27.03 -12.62
C SER A 5 -14.89 25.73 -12.44
N ARG A 6 -14.53 24.69 -13.21
CA ARG A 6 -15.05 23.33 -12.99
C ARG A 6 -14.79 22.94 -11.55
N PRO A 7 -15.77 22.40 -10.81
CA PRO A 7 -15.51 21.87 -9.48
C PRO A 7 -14.48 20.74 -9.60
N VAL A 8 -13.33 20.91 -8.95
CA VAL A 8 -12.36 19.83 -8.78
C VAL A 8 -12.98 18.86 -7.80
N VAL A 9 -13.41 17.70 -8.29
CA VAL A 9 -13.81 16.60 -7.43
C VAL A 9 -12.53 16.01 -6.85
N THR A 10 -12.25 16.31 -5.59
CA THR A 10 -11.16 15.65 -4.87
C THR A 10 -11.58 14.23 -4.54
N LEU A 11 -10.85 13.24 -5.08
CA LEU A 11 -10.99 11.86 -4.65
C LEU A 11 -10.06 11.59 -3.47
N HIS A 12 -10.57 10.94 -2.44
CA HIS A 12 -9.81 10.53 -1.25
C HIS A 12 -9.74 9.00 -1.23
N PRO A 13 -8.90 8.37 -2.07
CA PRO A 13 -8.73 6.93 -2.02
C PRO A 13 -8.12 6.53 -0.67
N LEU A 14 -8.63 5.46 -0.09
CA LEU A 14 -8.13 4.88 1.15
C LEU A 14 -7.33 3.61 0.82
N VAL A 15 -6.22 3.43 1.54
CA VAL A 15 -5.47 2.17 1.53
C VAL A 15 -5.73 1.47 2.86
N SER A 16 -6.19 0.23 2.80
CA SER A 16 -6.39 -0.62 3.98
C SER A 16 -5.16 -1.50 4.18
N LEU A 17 -4.67 -1.57 5.43
CA LEU A 17 -3.56 -2.43 5.80
C LEU A 17 -4.05 -3.55 6.69
N ALA A 18 -3.83 -4.80 6.29
CA ALA A 18 -3.98 -5.96 7.14
C ALA A 18 -2.59 -6.44 7.56
N ILE A 19 -2.37 -6.53 8.88
CA ILE A 19 -1.10 -6.97 9.46
C ILE A 19 -1.34 -8.29 10.17
N ASP A 20 -0.58 -9.31 9.78
CA ASP A 20 -0.56 -10.61 10.43
C ASP A 20 0.84 -10.92 10.93
N GLU A 21 0.94 -11.47 12.13
CA GLU A 21 2.21 -11.76 12.75
C GLU A 21 2.23 -13.16 13.30
N HIS A 22 3.15 -13.95 12.78
CA HIS A 22 3.26 -15.35 13.13
C HIS A 22 4.71 -15.80 13.14
N SER A 23 5.14 -16.45 14.23
CA SER A 23 6.43 -17.15 14.33
C SER A 23 7.65 -16.30 13.93
N GLY A 24 7.70 -15.04 14.38
CA GLY A 24 8.79 -14.10 14.07
C GLY A 24 8.75 -13.52 12.66
N ARG A 25 7.64 -13.67 11.94
CA ARG A 25 7.38 -13.04 10.65
C ARG A 25 6.22 -12.08 10.77
N THR A 26 6.39 -10.91 10.19
CA THR A 26 5.33 -9.91 10.03
C THR A 26 4.95 -9.86 8.55
N TYR A 27 3.70 -10.14 8.26
CA TYR A 27 3.08 -10.10 6.95
C TYR A 27 2.14 -8.90 6.90
N VAL A 28 2.23 -8.11 5.84
CA VAL A 28 1.35 -6.97 5.61
C VAL A 28 0.77 -7.04 4.22
N LYS A 29 -0.53 -6.82 4.11
CA LYS A 29 -1.26 -6.65 2.85
C LYS A 29 -1.83 -5.25 2.77
N ALA A 30 -1.56 -4.55 1.67
CA ALA A 30 -2.06 -3.21 1.40
C ALA A 30 -3.08 -3.24 0.27
N GLU A 31 -4.32 -2.89 0.54
CA GLU A 31 -5.43 -2.94 -0.41
C GLU A 31 -5.88 -1.54 -0.81
N LEU A 32 -6.04 -1.31 -2.12
CA LEU A 32 -6.45 -0.04 -2.69
C LEU A 32 -7.52 -0.26 -3.76
N HIS A 33 -8.61 0.50 -3.64
CA HIS A 33 -9.60 0.63 -4.70
C HIS A 33 -9.38 1.94 -5.46
N LEU A 34 -9.02 1.83 -6.75
CA LEU A 34 -8.73 2.99 -7.60
C LEU A 34 -9.30 2.80 -9.00
N GLY A 35 -10.14 3.74 -9.44
CA GLY A 35 -10.69 3.74 -10.81
C GLY A 35 -11.46 2.47 -11.17
N GLY A 36 -12.19 1.89 -10.21
CA GLY A 36 -12.92 0.63 -10.39
C GLY A 36 -12.05 -0.63 -10.36
N LYS A 37 -10.73 -0.50 -10.13
CA LYS A 37 -9.81 -1.62 -9.96
C LYS A 37 -9.49 -1.83 -8.48
N HIS A 38 -9.31 -3.08 -8.10
CA HIS A 38 -8.78 -3.47 -6.80
C HIS A 38 -7.33 -3.90 -6.96
N LEU A 39 -6.43 -3.29 -6.19
CA LEU A 39 -5.02 -3.60 -6.14
C LEU A 39 -4.66 -4.09 -4.74
N ALA A 40 -3.74 -5.03 -4.65
CA ALA A 40 -3.32 -5.63 -3.38
C ALA A 40 -1.81 -5.82 -3.36
N GLY A 41 -1.11 -4.95 -2.67
CA GLY A 41 0.33 -5.07 -2.40
C GLY A 41 0.61 -5.98 -1.21
N ALA A 42 1.73 -6.69 -1.23
CA ALA A 42 2.15 -7.56 -0.12
C ALA A 42 3.58 -7.27 0.33
N GLY A 43 3.82 -7.38 1.64
CA GLY A 43 5.11 -7.17 2.25
C GLY A 43 5.35 -8.13 3.40
N VAL A 44 6.58 -8.61 3.54
CA VAL A 44 6.98 -9.51 4.62
C VAL A 44 8.26 -8.99 5.26
N ALA A 45 8.32 -9.00 6.58
CA ALA A 45 9.55 -8.80 7.35
C ALA A 45 9.79 -10.05 8.21
N TYR A 46 11.04 -10.53 8.21
CA TYR A 46 11.46 -11.59 9.11
C TYR A 46 12.29 -10.99 10.22
N ARG A 47 11.97 -11.37 11.45
CA ARG A 47 12.77 -11.11 12.63
C ARG A 47 13.54 -12.38 12.94
N HIS A 48 14.87 -12.35 12.81
CA HIS A 48 15.67 -13.45 13.30
C HIS A 48 15.52 -13.53 14.83
N PRO A 49 15.47 -14.72 15.45
CA PRO A 49 15.33 -14.84 16.91
C PRO A 49 16.50 -14.21 17.68
N SER A 50 17.66 -14.06 17.04
CA SER A 50 18.82 -13.34 17.59
C SER A 50 18.78 -11.82 17.35
N ASP A 51 17.81 -11.32 16.57
CA ASP A 51 17.67 -9.89 16.32
C ASP A 51 16.89 -9.22 17.44
N CYS A 52 17.45 -8.11 17.93
CA CYS A 52 16.77 -7.18 18.83
C CYS A 52 15.67 -6.35 18.14
N LEU A 53 15.36 -6.61 16.87
CA LEU A 53 14.30 -5.93 16.14
C LEU A 53 12.99 -6.03 16.92
N THR A 54 12.39 -4.89 17.25
CA THR A 54 11.11 -4.88 17.93
C THR A 54 10.03 -5.39 16.98
N ARG A 55 8.91 -5.85 17.54
CA ARG A 55 7.71 -6.19 16.78
C ARG A 55 7.30 -5.02 15.85
N GLU A 56 7.34 -3.81 16.39
CA GLU A 56 7.03 -2.55 15.69
C GLU A 56 7.91 -2.33 14.46
N ALA A 57 9.23 -2.54 14.57
CA ALA A 57 10.15 -2.41 13.43
C ALA A 57 9.85 -3.44 12.31
N GLY A 58 9.40 -4.65 12.67
CA GLY A 58 8.92 -5.64 11.72
C GLY A 58 7.65 -5.18 10.98
N GLN A 59 6.70 -4.57 11.70
CA GLN A 59 5.49 -4.00 11.12
C GLN A 59 5.79 -2.83 10.19
N GLU A 60 6.66 -1.91 10.59
CA GLU A 60 7.10 -0.78 9.76
C GLU A 60 7.73 -1.26 8.45
N LEU A 61 8.67 -2.21 8.53
CA LEU A 61 9.37 -2.72 7.35
C LEU A 61 8.44 -3.51 6.42
N ALA A 62 7.59 -4.38 6.97
CA ALA A 62 6.62 -5.14 6.18
C ALA A 62 5.59 -4.21 5.53
N THR A 63 5.16 -3.16 6.24
CA THR A 63 4.25 -2.12 5.71
C THR A 63 4.91 -1.36 4.56
N ALA A 64 6.16 -0.90 4.73
CA ALA A 64 6.90 -0.22 3.68
C ALA A 64 6.99 -1.09 2.41
N ARG A 65 7.32 -2.38 2.56
CA ARG A 65 7.37 -3.34 1.45
C ARG A 65 6.02 -3.51 0.76
N ALA A 66 4.93 -3.66 1.53
CA ALA A 66 3.58 -3.79 0.98
C ALA A 66 3.14 -2.54 0.20
N LEU A 67 3.50 -1.35 0.69
CA LEU A 67 3.22 -0.09 0.01
C LEU A 67 4.10 0.11 -1.24
N SER A 68 5.35 -0.33 -1.23
CA SER A 68 6.22 -0.33 -2.41
C SER A 68 5.67 -1.24 -3.51
N ASP A 69 5.28 -2.47 -3.16
CA ASP A 69 4.65 -3.40 -4.11
C ASP A 69 3.34 -2.82 -4.66
N LEU A 70 2.51 -2.21 -3.80
CA LEU A 70 1.30 -1.52 -4.25
C LEU A 70 1.62 -0.36 -5.21
N ALA A 71 2.67 0.42 -4.94
CA ALA A 71 3.10 1.52 -5.81
C ALA A 71 3.58 1.03 -7.19
N GLU A 72 4.28 -0.11 -7.23
CA GLU A 72 4.67 -0.77 -8.48
C GLU A 72 3.43 -1.21 -9.28
N GLN A 73 2.44 -1.81 -8.62
CA GLN A 73 1.17 -2.20 -9.24
C GLN A 73 0.39 -0.99 -9.78
N VAL A 74 0.32 0.12 -9.03
CA VAL A 74 -0.30 1.36 -9.49
C VAL A 74 0.44 1.92 -10.71
N THR A 75 1.78 1.88 -10.71
CA THR A 75 2.58 2.35 -11.85
C THR A 75 2.37 1.45 -13.09
N ALA A 76 2.20 0.15 -12.87
CA ALA A 76 1.87 -0.81 -13.91
C ALA A 76 0.45 -0.64 -14.46
N LEU A 77 -0.45 0.04 -13.74
CA LEU A 77 -1.72 0.53 -14.31
C LEU A 77 -1.43 1.60 -15.36
N ARG A 78 -1.10 1.15 -16.57
CA ARG A 78 -1.02 2.04 -17.72
C ARG A 78 -2.37 2.69 -17.92
N HIS A 79 -2.42 4.01 -17.72
CA HIS A 79 -3.43 4.84 -18.37
C HIS A 79 -3.15 4.76 -19.88
N VAL A 80 -3.74 3.79 -20.57
CA VAL A 80 -3.88 3.90 -22.02
C VAL A 80 -4.80 5.09 -22.23
N ARG A 81 -4.20 6.26 -22.51
CA ARG A 81 -4.91 7.35 -23.14
C ARG A 81 -5.23 6.87 -24.55
N ALA A 82 -6.47 6.44 -24.76
CA ALA A 82 -7.06 6.37 -26.08
C ALA A 82 -7.25 7.80 -26.63
#